data_AF-A0AAQ3Q3R3-F1
#
_entry.id   AF-A0AAQ3Q3R3-F1
#
_cell.length_a   1.000
_cell.length_b   1.000
_cell.length_c   1.000
_cell.angle_alpha   90.00
_cell.angle_beta   90.00
_cell.angle_gamma   90.00
#
_symmetry.space_group_name_H-M   'P 1'
#
loop_
_entity.id
_entity.type
_entity.pdbx_description
1 polymer ?
#
loop_
_entity_poly.entity_id
_entity_poly.type
_entity_poly.pdbx_seq_one_letter_code
_entity_poly.pdbx_strand_id
1 'polypeptide(L)'
;MLRDVALNGGSWPHFSYPESKMSQSHNRKNNGEEERRRRSKEQRRHRRKSPAMASSLALFSPATSASRLSLLNPPSIIPQARRWKVPTIRASVSARPLVTTAPDDLVSSILSKVKGTDRGVSLTADGHREVGNVASELAGYCVEEPVKSPLIFGEWDVLYCSVPTSPGGGYRSAFGRLIFKTNEMVQAVEAPDIVRNKVSFSAFGFLDGEVSLKGKLNVLDGKWIQVIFEPPQLKVGSLEFQYGGESEVKLQITYIDEKIRLGMGSRGSLFVFLRRG
;
A
#
# COMPACT_ATOMS: atom_id res chain seq x y z
N MET A 1 -32.77 -36.25 26.08
CA MET A 1 -32.97 -36.88 24.75
C MET A 1 -33.38 -35.76 23.80
N LEU A 2 -32.44 -35.15 23.08
CA LEU A 2 -31.94 -35.54 21.75
C LEU A 2 -33.00 -35.39 20.64
N ARG A 3 -32.60 -34.58 19.63
CA ARG A 3 -33.02 -34.58 18.21
C ARG A 3 -34.27 -33.79 17.86
N ASP A 4 -34.39 -33.12 16.71
CA ASP A 4 -33.50 -32.76 15.59
C ASP A 4 -34.34 -31.78 14.73
N VAL A 5 -33.79 -30.67 14.24
CA VAL A 5 -34.31 -30.04 13.02
C VAL A 5 -33.11 -29.72 12.13
N ALA A 6 -32.97 -30.55 11.11
CA ALA A 6 -31.97 -30.49 10.08
C ALA A 6 -32.25 -29.34 9.09
N LEU A 7 -31.16 -28.66 8.71
CA LEU A 7 -31.08 -27.73 7.60
C LEU A 7 -30.79 -28.51 6.30
N ASN A 8 -31.70 -28.44 5.33
CA ASN A 8 -31.38 -28.61 3.90
C ASN A 8 -31.07 -27.20 3.35
N GLY A 9 -30.03 -26.93 2.57
CA GLY A 9 -29.36 -27.76 1.57
C GLY A 9 -29.41 -26.98 0.25
N GLY A 10 -28.58 -25.93 0.12
CA GLY A 10 -28.48 -25.09 -1.07
C GLY A 10 -27.03 -25.05 -1.56
N SER A 11 -26.77 -25.78 -2.63
CA SER A 11 -25.49 -25.90 -3.35
C SER A 11 -25.05 -24.54 -3.91
N TRP A 12 -23.80 -24.16 -3.62
CA TRP A 12 -23.11 -23.03 -4.26
C TRP A 12 -22.03 -23.56 -5.22
N PRO A 13 -21.87 -22.96 -6.40
CA PRO A 13 -20.87 -23.39 -7.38
C PRO A 13 -19.46 -23.08 -6.89
N HIS A 14 -18.60 -24.11 -6.92
CA HIS A 14 -17.16 -24.02 -6.71
C HIS A 14 -16.52 -23.14 -7.79
N PHE A 15 -16.01 -21.97 -7.40
CA PHE A 15 -15.06 -21.20 -8.21
C PHE A 15 -13.70 -21.18 -7.51
N SER A 16 -12.78 -21.95 -8.06
CA SER A 16 -11.38 -22.06 -7.65
C SER A 16 -10.59 -20.83 -8.09
N TYR A 17 -10.00 -20.11 -7.14
CA TYR A 17 -8.81 -19.28 -7.40
C TYR A 17 -7.57 -20.03 -6.91
N PRO A 18 -6.43 -19.96 -7.63
CA PRO A 18 -5.36 -20.94 -7.51
C PRO A 18 -4.61 -20.83 -6.18
N GLU A 19 -4.71 -21.90 -5.38
CA GLU A 19 -3.79 -22.18 -4.28
C GLU A 19 -2.39 -22.48 -4.83
N SER A 20 -1.43 -21.61 -4.50
CA SER A 20 -0.02 -21.82 -4.79
C SER A 20 0.55 -22.97 -3.95
N LYS A 21 0.46 -24.20 -4.45
CA LYS A 21 1.30 -25.32 -3.99
C LYS A 21 2.74 -25.11 -4.48
N MET A 22 3.56 -24.40 -3.70
CA MET A 22 5.01 -24.50 -3.83
C MET A 22 5.72 -24.05 -2.56
N SER A 23 5.71 -24.89 -1.52
CA SER A 23 6.69 -24.80 -0.45
C SER A 23 6.75 -26.12 0.29
N GLN A 24 7.69 -26.99 -0.13
CA GLN A 24 8.27 -28.06 0.70
C GLN A 24 9.45 -28.78 0.03
N SER A 25 9.78 -28.50 -1.23
CA SER A 25 10.91 -29.15 -1.93
C SER A 25 12.24 -28.35 -1.94
N HIS A 26 12.23 -27.05 -1.60
CA HIS A 26 13.43 -26.19 -1.75
C HIS A 26 14.32 -26.07 -0.51
N ASN A 27 13.96 -26.64 0.65
CA ASN A 27 14.70 -26.41 1.89
C ASN A 27 15.80 -27.47 2.21
N ARG A 28 16.06 -28.42 1.31
CA ARG A 28 17.12 -29.44 1.48
C ARG A 28 18.35 -29.24 0.60
N LYS A 29 18.28 -28.37 -0.43
CA LYS A 29 19.41 -28.12 -1.35
C LYS A 29 20.27 -26.90 -0.97
N ASN A 30 19.73 -25.91 -0.26
CA ASN A 30 20.48 -24.67 0.04
C ASN A 30 21.50 -24.81 1.18
N ASN A 31 21.28 -25.70 2.16
CA ASN A 31 22.24 -25.87 3.27
C ASN A 31 23.57 -26.49 2.82
N GLY A 32 23.58 -27.30 1.75
CA GLY A 32 24.81 -27.94 1.25
C GLY A 32 25.73 -27.00 0.46
N GLU A 33 25.20 -26.00 -0.24
CA GLU A 33 26.00 -25.04 -1.03
C GLU A 33 26.62 -23.94 -0.17
N GLU A 34 25.95 -23.52 0.91
CA GLU A 34 26.47 -22.48 1.79
C GLU A 34 27.67 -22.97 2.61
N GLU A 35 27.64 -24.23 3.07
CA GLU A 35 28.75 -24.84 3.81
C GLU A 35 29.98 -25.08 2.92
N ARG A 36 29.77 -25.37 1.63
CA ARG A 36 30.83 -25.51 0.63
C ARG A 36 31.47 -24.16 0.26
N ARG A 37 30.69 -23.07 0.25
CA ARG A 37 31.19 -21.69 0.06
C ARG A 37 31.96 -21.17 1.28
N ARG A 38 31.57 -21.53 2.51
CA ARG A 38 32.31 -21.17 3.73
C ARG A 38 33.69 -21.83 3.78
N ARG A 39 33.79 -23.14 3.46
CA ARG A 39 35.08 -23.85 3.40
C ARG A 39 36.04 -23.31 2.32
N SER A 40 35.50 -22.84 1.18
CA SER A 40 36.32 -22.23 0.11
C SER A 40 36.85 -20.83 0.45
N LYS A 41 36.14 -20.05 1.27
CA LYS A 41 36.61 -18.73 1.74
C LYS A 41 37.65 -18.84 2.86
N GLU A 42 37.56 -19.86 3.72
CA GLU A 42 38.54 -20.14 4.78
C GLU A 42 39.93 -20.50 4.18
N GLN A 43 39.96 -21.36 3.15
CA GLN A 43 41.21 -21.78 2.50
C GLN A 43 41.91 -20.66 1.71
N ARG A 44 41.20 -19.61 1.31
CA ARG A 44 41.80 -18.44 0.62
C ARG A 44 42.44 -17.42 1.57
N ARG A 45 42.18 -17.48 2.88
CA ARG A 45 42.78 -16.55 3.86
C ARG A 45 44.18 -16.96 4.33
N HIS A 46 44.62 -18.20 4.11
CA HIS A 46 45.94 -18.68 4.53
C HIS A 46 47.07 -18.55 3.48
N ARG A 47 46.78 -18.02 2.28
CA ARG A 47 47.80 -17.75 1.25
C ARG A 47 47.74 -16.30 0.80
N ARG A 48 48.41 -15.41 1.55
CA ARG A 48 49.11 -14.20 1.06
C ARG A 48 49.69 -13.44 2.25
N LYS A 49 50.94 -13.77 2.58
CA LYS A 49 51.87 -12.82 3.22
C LYS A 49 52.79 -12.27 2.11
N SER A 50 52.94 -10.95 2.16
CA SER A 50 53.69 -9.93 1.39
C SER A 50 55.15 -10.30 1.04
N PRO A 51 55.98 -9.48 0.32
CA PRO A 51 55.89 -8.02 0.13
C PRO A 51 56.38 -7.37 -1.19
N ALA A 52 56.26 -6.02 -1.22
CA ALA A 52 57.24 -5.02 -1.68
C ALA A 52 56.96 -4.18 -2.96
N MET A 53 56.96 -2.85 -2.71
CA MET A 53 57.65 -1.74 -3.41
C MET A 53 57.08 -1.04 -4.67
N ALA A 54 56.82 0.27 -4.46
CA ALA A 54 57.34 1.46 -5.16
C ALA A 54 56.73 1.98 -6.50
N SER A 55 56.29 3.24 -6.39
CA SER A 55 56.63 4.43 -7.22
C SER A 55 55.94 4.79 -8.55
N SER A 56 55.53 6.09 -8.55
CA SER A 56 55.67 7.13 -9.60
C SER A 56 54.52 7.47 -10.57
N LEU A 57 53.93 8.66 -10.29
CA LEU A 57 53.85 9.91 -11.09
C LEU A 57 53.10 10.02 -12.44
N ALA A 58 52.51 11.23 -12.57
CA ALA A 58 52.17 12.04 -13.76
C ALA A 58 50.82 11.73 -14.46
N LEU A 59 49.81 12.62 -14.37
CA LEU A 59 49.57 13.92 -15.04
C LEU A 59 48.89 13.78 -16.42
N PHE A 60 47.68 14.36 -16.53
CA PHE A 60 47.19 15.31 -17.55
C PHE A 60 45.68 15.14 -17.85
N SER A 61 44.96 16.27 -17.77
CA SER A 61 43.56 16.47 -18.21
C SER A 61 43.54 17.13 -19.61
N PRO A 62 42.41 17.67 -20.13
CA PRO A 62 41.77 17.18 -21.35
C PRO A 62 41.78 18.22 -22.50
N ALA A 63 41.22 17.89 -23.66
CA ALA A 63 40.96 18.88 -24.71
C ALA A 63 39.55 18.77 -25.32
N THR A 64 38.90 19.92 -25.22
CA THR A 64 37.67 20.47 -25.81
C THR A 64 37.66 20.46 -27.35
N SER A 65 36.48 20.37 -27.97
CA SER A 65 35.99 21.41 -28.91
C SER A 65 34.60 21.15 -29.49
N ALA A 66 33.78 22.20 -29.42
CA ALA A 66 32.50 22.42 -30.10
C ALA A 66 32.74 22.79 -31.59
N SER A 67 31.80 22.85 -32.53
CA SER A 67 30.62 23.71 -32.57
C SER A 67 29.82 23.53 -33.89
N ARG A 68 28.48 23.60 -33.76
CA ARG A 68 27.48 24.44 -34.48
C ARG A 68 27.15 24.36 -35.99
N LEU A 69 25.81 24.32 -36.19
CA LEU A 69 24.89 25.05 -37.10
C LEU A 69 24.99 24.72 -38.61
N SER A 70 23.92 24.70 -39.42
CA SER A 70 22.78 25.63 -39.51
C SER A 70 21.60 25.08 -40.36
N LEU A 71 20.40 25.52 -39.98
CA LEU A 71 19.11 25.51 -40.70
C LEU A 71 19.15 26.20 -42.08
N LEU A 72 18.28 25.80 -43.02
CA LEU A 72 17.66 26.67 -44.03
C LEU A 72 16.42 25.98 -44.67
N ASN A 73 15.31 26.72 -44.74
CA ASN A 73 14.05 26.57 -45.52
C ASN A 73 13.65 28.03 -45.89
N PRO A 74 12.67 28.35 -46.79
CA PRO A 74 11.90 27.60 -47.80
C PRO A 74 11.93 28.35 -49.19
N PRO A 75 10.97 28.13 -50.13
CA PRO A 75 9.82 29.04 -50.16
C PRO A 75 8.46 28.44 -50.61
N SER A 76 7.44 29.26 -50.37
CA SER A 76 5.98 29.15 -50.54
C SER A 76 5.46 29.26 -51.98
N ILE A 77 4.43 28.46 -52.32
CA ILE A 77 3.56 28.66 -53.49
C ILE A 77 2.09 28.45 -53.06
N ILE A 78 1.24 29.44 -53.33
CA ILE A 78 -0.22 29.43 -53.16
C ILE A 78 -0.85 29.25 -54.55
N PRO A 79 -1.89 28.40 -54.69
CA PRO A 79 -3.02 28.82 -55.51
C PRO A 79 -4.40 28.48 -54.94
N GLN A 80 -5.23 29.53 -54.93
CA GLN A 80 -6.67 29.64 -55.20
C GLN A 80 -7.65 28.48 -54.96
N ALA A 81 -8.69 28.88 -54.21
CA ALA A 81 -9.88 28.16 -53.80
C ALA A 81 -10.66 27.46 -54.93
N ARG A 82 -11.01 26.18 -54.70
CA ARG A 82 -12.12 25.49 -55.34
C ARG A 82 -13.17 25.13 -54.29
N ARG A 83 -14.36 25.72 -54.43
CA ARG A 83 -15.57 25.44 -53.63
C ARG A 83 -16.04 24.01 -53.92
N TRP A 84 -15.81 23.09 -52.98
CA TRP A 84 -16.45 21.78 -52.97
C TRP A 84 -17.54 21.75 -51.89
N LYS A 85 -18.76 21.42 -52.29
CA LYS A 85 -19.89 21.20 -51.37
C LYS A 85 -19.68 19.85 -50.69
N VAL A 86 -19.36 19.87 -49.40
CA VAL A 86 -19.27 18.66 -48.58
C VAL A 86 -20.64 18.40 -47.95
N PRO A 87 -21.21 17.19 -48.05
CA PRO A 87 -22.44 16.87 -47.33
C PRO A 87 -22.13 16.80 -45.83
N THR A 88 -22.83 17.60 -45.03
CA THR A 88 -22.72 17.60 -43.57
C THR A 88 -23.31 16.31 -43.03
N ILE A 89 -22.46 15.32 -42.75
CA ILE A 89 -22.83 14.17 -41.92
C ILE A 89 -22.93 14.68 -40.48
N ARG A 90 -24.16 14.78 -39.96
CA ARG A 90 -24.41 15.00 -38.53
C ARG A 90 -24.04 13.73 -37.78
N ALA A 91 -22.82 13.66 -37.27
CA ALA A 91 -22.48 12.74 -36.20
C ALA A 91 -23.08 13.28 -34.90
N SER A 92 -24.11 12.62 -34.38
CA SER A 92 -24.62 12.86 -33.04
C SER A 92 -23.59 12.31 -32.04
N VAL A 93 -22.67 13.17 -31.61
CA VAL A 93 -21.84 12.86 -30.43
C VAL A 93 -22.77 12.95 -29.24
N SER A 94 -23.28 11.80 -28.80
CA SER A 94 -23.90 11.66 -27.49
C SER A 94 -22.79 11.83 -26.46
N ALA A 95 -22.43 13.09 -26.17
CA ALA A 95 -21.65 13.44 -25.01
C ALA A 95 -22.49 13.06 -23.78
N ARG A 96 -22.24 11.86 -23.24
CA ARG A 96 -22.61 11.59 -21.85
C ARG A 96 -21.93 12.69 -21.04
N PRO A 97 -22.65 13.45 -20.19
CA PRO A 97 -21.98 14.40 -19.34
C PRO A 97 -21.03 13.59 -18.47
N LEU A 98 -19.73 13.76 -18.68
CA LEU A 98 -18.75 13.41 -17.68
C LEU A 98 -19.00 14.43 -16.57
N VAL A 99 -19.90 14.09 -15.66
CA VAL A 99 -20.02 14.79 -14.38
C VAL A 99 -18.70 14.49 -13.70
N THR A 100 -17.75 15.40 -13.86
CA THR A 100 -16.49 15.37 -13.12
C THR A 100 -16.87 15.60 -11.67
N THR A 101 -17.13 14.52 -10.94
CA THR A 101 -17.49 14.58 -9.52
C THR A 101 -16.35 15.30 -8.81
N ALA A 102 -16.66 16.33 -8.03
CA ALA A 102 -15.61 17.06 -7.32
C ALA A 102 -14.91 16.10 -6.34
N PRO A 103 -13.61 16.26 -6.06
CA PRO A 103 -12.90 15.40 -5.11
C PRO A 103 -13.60 15.34 -3.73
N ASP A 104 -14.16 16.46 -3.27
CA ASP A 104 -14.94 16.52 -2.03
C ASP A 104 -16.21 15.63 -2.06
N ASP A 105 -16.87 15.52 -3.20
CA ASP A 105 -18.05 14.65 -3.36
C ASP A 105 -17.64 13.17 -3.31
N LEU A 106 -16.49 12.82 -3.90
CA LEU A 106 -15.93 11.46 -3.86
C LEU A 106 -15.48 11.09 -2.44
N VAL A 107 -14.82 12.00 -1.73
CA VAL A 107 -14.47 11.84 -0.31
C VAL A 107 -15.74 11.59 0.52
N SER A 108 -16.77 12.42 0.33
CA SER A 108 -18.05 12.28 1.04
C SER A 108 -18.74 10.96 0.72
N SER A 109 -18.69 10.52 -0.54
CA SER A 109 -19.21 9.23 -0.99
C SER A 109 -18.51 8.07 -0.29
N ILE A 110 -17.17 8.02 -0.25
CA ILE A 110 -16.42 6.98 0.48
C ILE A 110 -16.80 6.97 1.96
N LEU A 111 -16.74 8.14 2.61
CA LEU A 111 -16.99 8.25 4.04
C LEU A 111 -18.40 7.78 4.41
N SER A 112 -19.40 8.15 3.62
CA SER A 112 -20.79 7.71 3.83
C SER A 112 -20.94 6.19 3.72
N LYS A 113 -20.23 5.55 2.78
CA LYS A 113 -20.29 4.09 2.57
C LYS A 113 -19.60 3.30 3.66
N VAL A 114 -18.47 3.80 4.19
CA VAL A 114 -17.67 3.04 5.17
C VAL A 114 -18.07 3.30 6.62
N LYS A 115 -18.77 4.40 6.89
CA LYS A 115 -19.21 4.76 8.25
C LYS A 115 -20.12 3.67 8.82
N GLY A 116 -19.82 3.25 10.05
CA GLY A 116 -20.61 2.24 10.77
C GLY A 116 -20.42 0.81 10.30
N THR A 117 -19.50 0.53 9.36
CA THR A 117 -19.37 -0.80 8.75
C THR A 117 -18.48 -1.78 9.52
N ASP A 118 -18.03 -1.43 10.73
CA ASP A 118 -16.96 -2.13 11.46
C ASP A 118 -15.70 -2.29 10.59
N ARG A 119 -15.26 -1.19 9.99
CA ARG A 119 -14.08 -1.11 9.11
C ARG A 119 -14.18 -1.96 7.85
N GLY A 120 -15.37 -2.02 7.26
CA GLY A 120 -15.66 -2.77 6.04
C GLY A 120 -16.20 -4.17 6.28
N VAL A 121 -16.23 -4.66 7.53
CA VAL A 121 -16.69 -6.00 7.89
C VAL A 121 -18.11 -6.31 7.43
N SER A 122 -19.02 -5.35 7.58
CA SER A 122 -20.44 -5.55 7.29
C SER A 122 -20.82 -5.12 5.87
N LEU A 123 -19.84 -4.71 5.04
CA LEU A 123 -20.11 -4.41 3.64
C LEU A 123 -20.32 -5.70 2.85
N THR A 124 -21.23 -5.62 1.88
CA THR A 124 -21.39 -6.65 0.85
C THR A 124 -20.24 -6.59 -0.14
N ALA A 125 -20.09 -7.62 -0.97
CA ALA A 125 -19.13 -7.61 -2.07
C ALA A 125 -19.33 -6.42 -3.02
N ASP A 126 -20.59 -6.05 -3.27
CA ASP A 126 -20.94 -4.86 -4.06
C ASP A 126 -20.53 -3.57 -3.36
N GLY A 127 -20.76 -3.47 -2.05
CA GLY A 127 -20.31 -2.33 -1.25
C GLY A 127 -18.79 -2.15 -1.28
N HIS A 128 -18.03 -3.24 -1.17
CA HIS A 128 -16.57 -3.21 -1.31
C HIS A 128 -16.14 -2.73 -2.71
N ARG A 129 -16.82 -3.21 -3.76
CA ARG A 129 -16.54 -2.78 -5.14
C ARG A 129 -16.83 -1.30 -5.35
N GLU A 130 -17.92 -0.80 -4.81
CA GLU A 130 -18.27 0.62 -4.89
C GLU A 130 -17.22 1.50 -4.20
N VAL A 131 -16.80 1.15 -2.98
CA VAL A 131 -15.72 1.87 -2.28
C VAL A 131 -14.44 1.85 -3.11
N GLY A 132 -14.10 0.70 -3.72
CA GLY A 132 -12.94 0.57 -4.61
C GLY A 132 -13.02 1.48 -5.84
N ASN A 133 -14.18 1.55 -6.49
CA ASN A 133 -14.39 2.39 -7.67
C ASN A 133 -14.22 3.88 -7.35
N VAL A 134 -14.86 4.35 -6.26
CA VAL A 134 -14.76 5.75 -5.84
C VAL A 134 -13.32 6.08 -5.42
N ALA A 135 -12.64 5.18 -4.71
CA ALA A 135 -11.23 5.35 -4.35
C ALA A 135 -10.31 5.43 -5.58
N SER A 136 -10.60 4.64 -6.62
CA SER A 136 -9.87 4.68 -7.89
C SER A 136 -10.08 5.99 -8.64
N GLU A 137 -11.30 6.53 -8.64
CA GLU A 137 -11.60 7.84 -9.24
C GLU A 137 -10.88 8.95 -8.47
N LEU A 138 -10.93 8.90 -7.13
CA LEU A 138 -10.29 9.89 -6.27
C LEU A 138 -8.76 9.91 -6.42
N ALA A 139 -8.14 8.75 -6.72
CA ALA A 139 -6.70 8.68 -6.98
C ALA A 139 -6.24 9.54 -8.18
N GLY A 140 -7.15 9.86 -9.11
CA GLY A 140 -6.87 10.78 -10.22
C GLY A 140 -6.62 12.23 -9.79
N TYR A 141 -7.01 12.59 -8.56
CA TYR A 141 -6.81 13.92 -7.97
C TYR A 141 -5.62 13.99 -7.00
N CYS A 142 -4.86 12.91 -6.84
CA CYS A 142 -3.72 12.89 -5.94
C CYS A 142 -2.56 13.74 -6.46
N VAL A 143 -1.83 14.36 -5.54
CA VAL A 143 -0.55 15.03 -5.85
C VAL A 143 0.48 14.02 -6.39
N GLU A 144 1.48 14.49 -7.12
CA GLU A 144 2.45 13.61 -7.80
C GLU A 144 3.31 12.80 -6.81
N GLU A 145 3.80 13.46 -5.75
CA GLU A 145 4.65 12.88 -4.71
C GLU A 145 3.99 13.01 -3.33
N PRO A 146 2.91 12.27 -3.03
CA PRO A 146 2.16 12.39 -1.79
C PRO A 146 3.01 12.08 -0.55
N VAL A 147 4.09 11.32 -0.68
CA VAL A 147 5.00 11.02 0.43
C VAL A 147 5.81 12.25 0.88
N LYS A 148 5.94 13.27 0.03
CA LYS A 148 6.58 14.56 0.40
C LYS A 148 5.58 15.55 1.01
N SER A 149 4.28 15.26 0.97
CA SER A 149 3.26 16.12 1.52
C SER A 149 3.35 16.14 3.05
N PRO A 150 3.33 17.31 3.72
CA PRO A 150 3.26 17.37 5.18
C PRO A 150 1.96 16.76 5.72
N LEU A 151 0.94 16.62 4.86
CA LEU A 151 -0.32 16.00 5.22
C LEU A 151 -0.17 14.52 5.58
N ILE A 152 0.93 13.83 5.28
CA ILE A 152 1.10 12.44 5.73
C ILE A 152 1.16 12.33 7.26
N PHE A 153 1.61 13.40 7.93
CA PHE A 153 1.81 13.44 9.37
C PHE A 153 0.50 13.77 10.10
N GLY A 154 0.31 13.12 11.24
CA GLY A 154 -0.85 13.26 12.10
C GLY A 154 -1.41 11.92 12.54
N GLU A 155 -2.52 12.00 13.26
CA GLU A 155 -3.27 10.84 13.71
C GLU A 155 -4.42 10.52 12.75
N TRP A 156 -4.62 9.23 12.51
CA TRP A 156 -5.54 8.73 11.51
C TRP A 156 -6.38 7.59 12.05
N ASP A 157 -7.71 7.72 12.04
CA ASP A 157 -8.61 6.60 12.23
C ASP A 157 -8.62 5.71 10.99
N VAL A 158 -8.38 4.41 11.18
CA VAL A 158 -8.53 3.42 10.11
C VAL A 158 -10.01 3.13 9.93
N LEU A 159 -10.69 3.84 9.03
CA LEU A 159 -12.14 3.72 8.85
C LEU A 159 -12.56 2.49 8.04
N TYR A 160 -11.70 1.98 7.16
CA TYR A 160 -12.02 0.87 6.28
C TYR A 160 -10.77 0.13 5.83
N CYS A 161 -10.90 -1.20 5.71
CA CYS A 161 -10.00 -2.01 4.92
C CYS A 161 -10.81 -2.98 4.04
N SER A 162 -10.41 -3.14 2.78
CA SER A 162 -11.04 -4.14 1.89
C SER A 162 -10.81 -5.58 2.35
N VAL A 163 -9.78 -5.81 3.16
CA VAL A 163 -9.50 -7.09 3.83
C VAL A 163 -9.54 -6.85 5.35
N PRO A 164 -10.66 -7.12 6.02
CA PRO A 164 -10.87 -6.69 7.41
C PRO A 164 -9.85 -7.21 8.45
N THR A 165 -9.16 -8.31 8.13
CA THR A 165 -8.11 -8.90 8.97
C THR A 165 -6.73 -8.29 8.77
N SER A 166 -6.53 -7.50 7.70
CA SER A 166 -5.24 -6.84 7.44
C SER A 166 -4.85 -5.86 8.55
N PRO A 167 -5.74 -4.96 9.03
CA PRO A 167 -5.46 -4.19 10.23
C PRO A 167 -5.93 -4.93 11.50
N GLY A 168 -5.06 -5.02 12.51
CA GLY A 168 -5.35 -5.70 13.77
C GLY A 168 -5.15 -7.21 13.77
N GLY A 169 -4.78 -7.82 12.63
CA GLY A 169 -4.35 -9.23 12.56
C GLY A 169 -5.37 -10.22 13.13
N GLY A 170 -4.88 -11.22 13.87
CA GLY A 170 -5.71 -12.30 14.43
C GLY A 170 -6.83 -11.81 15.36
N TYR A 171 -6.65 -10.66 16.03
CA TYR A 171 -7.68 -10.06 16.90
C TYR A 171 -8.93 -9.66 16.12
N ARG A 172 -8.81 -9.42 14.81
CA ARG A 172 -9.94 -9.10 13.94
C ARG A 172 -10.39 -10.26 13.04
N SER A 173 -9.95 -11.48 13.34
CA SER A 173 -10.53 -12.68 12.76
C SER A 173 -12.01 -12.82 13.13
N ALA A 174 -12.74 -13.75 12.49
CA ALA A 174 -14.14 -14.03 12.85
C ALA A 174 -14.30 -14.37 14.34
N PHE A 175 -13.44 -15.24 14.87
CA PHE A 175 -13.43 -15.58 16.29
C PHE A 175 -12.86 -14.44 17.15
N GLY A 176 -11.81 -13.76 16.69
CA GLY A 176 -11.21 -12.63 17.38
C GLY A 176 -12.22 -11.54 17.70
N ARG A 177 -13.07 -11.15 16.73
CA ARG A 177 -14.10 -10.10 16.93
C ARG A 177 -15.22 -10.50 17.90
N LEU A 178 -15.48 -11.80 18.06
CA LEU A 178 -16.45 -12.28 19.05
C LEU A 178 -15.94 -12.06 20.48
N ILE A 179 -14.64 -12.19 20.68
CA ILE A 179 -14.01 -12.09 22.01
C ILE A 179 -13.48 -10.68 22.28
N PHE A 180 -12.93 -10.02 21.27
CA PHE A 180 -12.26 -8.72 21.32
C PHE A 180 -13.04 -7.72 20.47
N LYS A 181 -13.95 -6.98 21.13
CA LYS A 181 -14.67 -5.89 20.47
C LYS A 181 -13.68 -4.75 20.22
N THR A 182 -13.37 -4.46 18.96
CA THR A 182 -12.51 -3.32 18.60
C THR A 182 -13.23 -2.01 18.93
N ASN A 183 -12.59 -1.15 19.72
CA ASN A 183 -13.12 0.16 20.10
C ASN A 183 -12.51 1.25 19.22
N GLU A 184 -11.19 1.27 19.12
CA GLU A 184 -10.45 2.20 18.27
C GLU A 184 -9.40 1.49 17.44
N MET A 185 -9.07 2.10 16.32
CA MET A 185 -8.00 1.67 15.44
C MET A 185 -7.39 2.89 14.79
N VAL A 186 -6.20 3.24 15.27
CA VAL A 186 -5.54 4.51 14.99
C VAL A 186 -4.16 4.23 14.43
N GLN A 187 -3.76 5.02 13.45
CA GLN A 187 -2.39 5.12 13.01
C GLN A 187 -1.90 6.55 13.22
N ALA A 188 -0.89 6.75 14.05
CA ALA A 188 -0.15 8.00 14.10
C ALA A 188 1.06 7.90 13.16
N VAL A 189 1.25 8.92 12.33
CA VAL A 189 2.48 9.13 11.55
C VAL A 189 3.13 10.38 12.10
N GLU A 190 4.22 10.18 12.83
CA GLU A 190 4.98 11.21 13.53
C GLU A 190 6.22 11.57 12.72
N ALA A 191 6.49 12.87 12.60
CA ALA A 191 7.74 13.33 12.02
C ALA A 191 8.92 12.97 12.94
N PRO A 192 10.10 12.62 12.39
CA PRO A 192 10.39 12.56 10.96
C PRO A 192 9.97 11.24 10.27
N ASP A 193 9.93 10.13 10.99
CA ASP A 193 9.83 8.80 10.38
C ASP A 193 9.25 7.72 11.32
N ILE A 194 8.38 8.10 12.27
CA ILE A 194 7.80 7.16 13.23
C ILE A 194 6.34 6.87 12.84
N VAL A 195 5.96 5.59 12.86
CA VAL A 195 4.57 5.16 12.69
C VAL A 195 4.15 4.35 13.90
N ARG A 196 3.00 4.69 14.48
CA ARG A 196 2.39 3.94 15.56
C ARG A 196 1.02 3.45 15.14
N ASN A 197 0.81 2.13 15.16
CA ASN A 197 -0.52 1.56 15.03
C ASN A 197 -1.01 1.18 16.41
N LYS A 198 -2.23 1.57 16.76
CA LYS A 198 -2.88 1.25 18.02
C LYS A 198 -4.26 0.68 17.75
N VAL A 199 -4.57 -0.43 18.39
CA VAL A 199 -5.90 -1.05 18.39
C VAL A 199 -6.34 -1.23 19.83
N SER A 200 -7.36 -0.49 20.26
CA SER A 200 -7.99 -0.71 21.56
C SER A 200 -9.17 -1.65 21.40
N PHE A 201 -9.39 -2.49 22.40
CA PHE A 201 -10.47 -3.47 22.40
C PHE A 201 -11.01 -3.69 23.80
N SER A 202 -12.26 -4.16 23.89
CA SER A 202 -12.82 -4.72 25.13
C SER A 202 -12.96 -6.22 24.98
N ALA A 203 -12.22 -6.98 25.78
CA ALA A 203 -12.32 -8.43 25.90
C ALA A 203 -13.53 -8.80 26.75
N PHE A 204 -14.37 -9.71 26.25
CA PHE A 204 -15.60 -10.19 26.92
C PHE A 204 -16.57 -9.07 27.36
N GLY A 205 -16.42 -7.86 26.81
CA GLY A 205 -17.25 -6.70 27.12
C GLY A 205 -16.93 -5.96 28.44
N PHE A 206 -15.92 -6.38 29.21
CA PHE A 206 -15.59 -5.74 30.51
C PHE A 206 -14.10 -5.49 30.75
N LEU A 207 -13.21 -6.14 29.99
CA LEU A 207 -11.77 -6.01 30.21
C LEU A 207 -11.13 -5.27 29.03
N ASP A 208 -10.72 -4.03 29.26
CA ASP A 208 -10.07 -3.23 28.23
C ASP A 208 -8.62 -3.65 28.00
N GLY A 209 -8.24 -3.69 26.74
CA GLY A 209 -6.90 -3.96 26.29
C GLY A 209 -6.52 -3.16 25.06
N GLU A 210 -5.23 -3.16 24.77
CA GLU A 210 -4.64 -2.40 23.68
C GLU A 210 -3.50 -3.20 23.07
N VAL A 211 -3.47 -3.26 21.74
CA VAL A 211 -2.29 -3.69 20.99
C VAL A 211 -1.69 -2.46 20.33
N SER A 212 -0.40 -2.23 20.56
CA SER A 212 0.35 -1.17 19.89
C SER A 212 1.54 -1.74 19.12
N LEU A 213 1.85 -1.11 17.99
CA LEU A 213 3.02 -1.37 17.16
C LEU A 213 3.71 -0.03 16.95
N LYS A 214 5.01 0.01 17.14
CA LYS A 214 5.87 1.14 16.79
C LYS A 214 6.79 0.73 15.66
N GLY A 215 6.93 1.56 14.64
CA GLY A 215 7.76 1.25 13.50
C GLY A 215 8.41 2.46 12.88
N LYS A 216 9.43 2.19 12.07
CA LYS A 216 10.16 3.19 11.30
C LYS A 216 9.65 3.24 9.87
N LEU A 217 9.30 4.45 9.41
CA LEU A 217 8.88 4.74 8.05
C LEU A 217 10.10 4.98 7.17
N ASN A 218 10.20 4.22 6.08
CA ASN A 218 11.16 4.43 5.01
C ASN A 218 10.39 4.82 3.74
N VAL A 219 10.83 5.89 3.09
CA VAL A 219 10.31 6.27 1.78
C VAL A 219 10.96 5.39 0.71
N LEU A 220 10.15 4.68 -0.07
CA LEU A 220 10.65 3.84 -1.17
C LEU A 220 10.72 4.64 -2.48
N ASP A 221 9.68 5.45 -2.75
CA ASP A 221 9.60 6.37 -3.88
C ASP A 221 8.58 7.49 -3.59
N GLY A 222 8.20 8.28 -4.61
CA GLY A 222 7.27 9.40 -4.45
C GLY A 222 5.87 9.02 -3.94
N LYS A 223 5.45 7.76 -4.05
CA LYS A 223 4.12 7.26 -3.66
C LYS A 223 4.16 6.15 -2.62
N TRP A 224 5.24 5.39 -2.53
CA TRP A 224 5.36 4.22 -1.67
C TRP A 224 6.15 4.48 -0.39
N ILE A 225 5.59 4.01 0.72
CA ILE A 225 6.26 3.91 2.01
C ILE A 225 6.40 2.45 2.42
N GLN A 226 7.45 2.17 3.17
CA GLN A 226 7.66 0.94 3.90
C GLN A 226 7.70 1.28 5.39
N VAL A 227 7.06 0.47 6.21
CA VAL A 227 7.17 0.57 7.67
C VAL A 227 7.69 -0.75 8.21
N ILE A 228 8.77 -0.68 8.98
CA ILE A 228 9.33 -1.81 9.72
C ILE A 228 8.91 -1.64 11.17
N PHE A 229 8.01 -2.49 11.64
CA PHE A 229 7.50 -2.47 13.01
C PHE A 229 8.31 -3.36 13.92
N GLU A 230 8.58 -2.84 15.12
CA GLU A 230 9.06 -3.59 16.28
C GLU A 230 7.99 -4.62 16.73
N PRO A 231 8.36 -5.61 17.57
CA PRO A 231 7.40 -6.54 18.14
C PRO A 231 6.22 -5.83 18.82
N PRO A 232 4.97 -6.27 18.58
CA PRO A 232 3.80 -5.65 19.18
C PRO A 232 3.81 -5.71 20.71
N GLN A 233 3.28 -4.66 21.33
CA GLN A 233 3.01 -4.55 22.75
C GLN A 233 1.52 -4.80 22.99
N LEU A 234 1.20 -5.70 23.92
CA LEU A 234 -0.14 -5.93 24.41
C LEU A 234 -0.23 -5.41 25.84
N LYS A 235 -1.18 -4.50 26.05
CA LYS A 235 -1.54 -3.97 27.37
C LYS A 235 -2.93 -4.46 27.73
N VAL A 236 -3.08 -5.01 28.93
CA VAL A 236 -4.37 -5.43 29.50
C VAL A 236 -4.40 -5.01 30.97
N GLY A 237 -5.25 -4.06 31.32
CA GLY A 237 -5.21 -3.41 32.63
C GLY A 237 -3.84 -2.77 32.93
N SER A 238 -3.18 -3.20 34.00
CA SER A 238 -1.84 -2.75 34.41
C SER A 238 -0.69 -3.61 33.88
N LEU A 239 -0.99 -4.71 33.17
CA LEU A 239 0.02 -5.61 32.62
C LEU A 239 0.35 -5.21 31.19
N GLU A 240 1.63 -5.17 30.86
CA GLU A 240 2.15 -4.88 29.53
C GLU A 240 3.22 -5.90 29.18
N PHE A 241 3.11 -6.50 27.99
CA PHE A 241 4.09 -7.47 27.50
C PHE A 241 4.24 -7.39 25.98
N GLN A 242 5.44 -7.71 25.51
CA GLN A 242 5.75 -7.82 24.09
C GLN A 242 5.56 -9.25 23.60
N TYR A 243 5.13 -9.41 22.36
CA TYR A 243 4.96 -10.72 21.74
C TYR A 243 5.21 -10.64 20.22
N GLY A 244 5.33 -11.81 19.58
CA GLY A 244 5.59 -11.88 18.15
C GLY A 244 7.01 -11.47 17.78
N GLY A 245 7.17 -10.95 16.57
CA GLY A 245 8.44 -10.48 16.04
C GLY A 245 8.25 -9.23 15.19
N GLU A 246 9.32 -8.79 14.56
CA GLU A 246 9.26 -7.67 13.62
C GLU A 246 8.33 -7.98 12.46
N SER A 247 7.69 -6.93 11.93
CA SER A 247 6.81 -7.04 10.78
C SER A 247 7.05 -5.90 9.79
N GLU A 248 6.79 -6.17 8.52
CA GLU A 248 7.00 -5.21 7.44
C GLU A 248 5.69 -4.95 6.70
N VAL A 249 5.39 -3.68 6.46
CA VAL A 249 4.24 -3.25 5.67
C VAL A 249 4.69 -2.29 4.59
N LYS A 250 4.23 -2.50 3.35
CA LYS A 250 4.39 -1.55 2.24
C LYS A 250 3.04 -1.01 1.82
N LEU A 251 2.93 0.31 1.77
CA LEU A 251 1.71 1.04 1.43
C LEU A 251 2.03 2.09 0.37
N GLN A 252 1.23 2.12 -0.69
CA GLN A 252 1.16 3.22 -1.62
C GLN A 252 0.16 4.24 -1.11
N ILE A 253 0.51 5.52 -1.05
CA ILE A 253 -0.45 6.60 -0.82
C ILE A 253 -1.10 6.94 -2.16
N THR A 254 -2.39 6.62 -2.30
CA THR A 254 -3.12 6.80 -3.56
C THR A 254 -3.91 8.10 -3.59
N TYR A 255 -4.19 8.70 -2.43
CA TYR A 255 -4.81 10.01 -2.29
C TYR A 255 -4.52 10.55 -0.88
N ILE A 256 -4.39 11.87 -0.75
CA ILE A 256 -4.29 12.53 0.55
C ILE A 256 -4.80 13.96 0.46
N ASP A 257 -5.62 14.35 1.44
CA ASP A 257 -6.04 15.72 1.68
C ASP A 257 -6.08 15.99 3.19
N GLU A 258 -6.74 17.08 3.61
CA GLU A 258 -6.85 17.45 5.01
C GLU A 258 -7.79 16.54 5.82
N LYS A 259 -8.71 15.82 5.16
CA LYS A 259 -9.76 15.00 5.79
C LYS A 259 -9.40 13.52 5.79
N ILE A 260 -8.93 13.00 4.66
CA ILE A 260 -8.69 11.58 4.45
C ILE A 260 -7.34 11.30 3.78
N ARG A 261 -6.87 10.08 4.00
CA ARG A 261 -5.77 9.50 3.25
C ARG A 261 -6.18 8.12 2.76
N LEU A 262 -5.89 7.82 1.50
CA LEU A 262 -6.11 6.50 0.92
C LEU A 262 -4.78 5.78 0.77
N GLY A 263 -4.78 4.50 1.14
CA GLY A 263 -3.62 3.63 1.06
C GLY A 263 -3.92 2.35 0.29
N MET A 264 -2.99 1.90 -0.54
CA MET A 264 -3.02 0.58 -1.16
C MET A 264 -1.87 -0.27 -0.62
N GLY A 265 -2.19 -1.38 0.05
CA GLY A 265 -1.18 -2.34 0.47
C GLY A 265 -0.52 -3.03 -0.71
N SER A 266 0.73 -3.46 -0.57
CA SER A 266 1.44 -4.22 -1.61
C SER A 266 0.72 -5.50 -2.08
N ARG A 267 -0.23 -6.00 -1.29
CA ARG A 267 -1.09 -7.16 -1.60
C ARG A 267 -2.46 -6.78 -2.18
N GLY A 268 -2.68 -5.51 -2.50
CA GLY A 268 -3.93 -5.00 -3.10
C GLY A 268 -5.04 -4.66 -2.10
N SER A 269 -4.75 -4.60 -0.80
CA SER A 269 -5.73 -4.19 0.21
C SER A 269 -5.88 -2.66 0.21
N LEU A 270 -7.10 -2.17 0.01
CA LEU A 270 -7.43 -0.74 0.10
C LEU A 270 -7.67 -0.36 1.55
N PHE A 271 -7.13 0.79 1.96
CA PHE A 271 -7.31 1.41 3.27
C PHE A 271 -7.87 2.82 3.11
N VAL A 272 -8.85 3.16 3.95
CA VAL A 272 -9.34 4.53 4.09
C VAL A 272 -9.02 5.00 5.51
N PHE A 273 -8.25 6.07 5.60
CA PHE A 273 -7.88 6.73 6.83
C PHE A 273 -8.62 8.06 6.94
N LEU A 274 -9.21 8.36 8.10
CA LEU A 274 -9.79 9.66 8.42
C LEU A 274 -8.87 10.38 9.39
N ARG A 275 -8.57 11.65 9.13
CA ARG A 275 -7.71 12.45 10.01
C ARG A 275 -8.41 12.71 11.34
N ARG A 276 -7.67 12.61 12.44
CA ARG A 276 -8.06 13.14 13.75
C ARG A 276 -7.58 14.58 13.84
N GLY A 277 -8.44 15.46 14.35
CA GLY A 277 -8.30 16.92 14.33
C GLY A 277 -6.97 17.45 14.86
#